data_AF-A0A2M8EBE1-F1
#
_entry.id   AF-A0A2M8EBE1-F1
#
_cell.length_a   1.000
_cell.length_b   1.000
_cell.length_c   1.000
_cell.angle_alpha   90.00
_cell.angle_beta   90.00
_cell.angle_gamma   90.00
#
_symmetry.space_group_name_H-M   'P 1'
#
loop_
_entity.id
_entity.type
_entity.pdbx_description
1 polymer ?
#
loop_
_entity_poly.entity_id
_entity_poly.type
_entity_poly.pdbx_seq_one_letter_code
_entity_poly.pdbx_strand_id
1 'polypeptide(L)'
;MMFDYSTLKIIWWLLVGVLLVGFAIMDGHDMGVGTLLPFVGRNDLERRVVINTVGPHWDGNQVWFITGGGAIFAAWPLVYATAFSGFYWAMLLVLWALFFRPVGFDYRSKIHNSTWRSVWDWGLFIGGFVPPVIFGVAFGNLLQGVPFQFDAYLVSTYTGSFWQLLNPFALLVGVVSSAMITLQGGSYLAHRTEGVIQARAIKGAVGAAVVMVLAFVAAGVWLQSIDGYRITSVINPSDLPDPLAKTVVREAGAWMANYGQQPLMWALPALGVLGALSAALLLMLRQTLTAFVASSLAVVGVIGTAGAS
;
A
#
# COMPACT_ATOMS: atom_id res chain seq x y z
N MET A 1 -14.65 25.85 -20.68
CA MET A 1 -15.77 25.10 -20.07
C MET A 1 -15.27 24.51 -18.76
N MET A 2 -15.95 24.74 -17.65
CA MET A 2 -15.66 24.04 -16.39
C MET A 2 -16.34 22.67 -16.45
N PHE A 3 -15.67 21.61 -15.98
CA PHE A 3 -16.29 20.28 -15.86
C PHE A 3 -17.50 20.34 -14.92
N ASP A 4 -18.51 19.51 -15.17
CA ASP A 4 -19.64 19.39 -14.25
C ASP A 4 -19.20 18.76 -12.92
N TYR A 5 -19.99 18.99 -11.88
CA TYR A 5 -19.62 18.63 -10.52
C TYR A 5 -19.48 17.11 -10.31
N SER A 6 -20.29 16.31 -11.00
CA SER A 6 -20.23 14.85 -10.89
C SER A 6 -18.96 14.29 -11.54
N THR A 7 -18.59 14.83 -12.70
CA THR A 7 -17.33 14.50 -13.40
C THR A 7 -16.12 14.86 -12.55
N LEU A 8 -16.13 16.02 -11.88
CA LEU A 8 -15.04 16.41 -10.97
C LEU A 8 -14.84 15.41 -9.82
N LYS A 9 -15.92 14.87 -9.24
CA LYS A 9 -15.82 13.87 -8.17
C LYS A 9 -15.15 12.58 -8.66
N ILE A 10 -15.50 12.12 -9.86
CA ILE A 10 -14.90 10.93 -10.48
C ILE A 10 -13.43 11.18 -10.83
N ILE A 11 -13.10 12.34 -11.40
CA ILE A 11 -11.71 12.72 -11.70
C ILE A 11 -10.88 12.69 -10.43
N TRP A 12 -11.35 13.28 -9.33
CA TRP A 12 -10.60 13.26 -8.06
C TRP A 12 -10.48 11.85 -7.46
N TRP A 13 -11.50 11.01 -7.60
CA TRP A 13 -11.40 9.61 -7.20
C TRP A 13 -10.31 8.87 -7.98
N LEU A 14 -10.26 9.06 -9.31
CA LEU A 14 -9.20 8.51 -10.15
C LEU A 14 -7.82 9.07 -9.79
N LEU A 15 -7.71 10.39 -9.56
CA LEU A 15 -6.44 11.03 -9.22
C LEU A 15 -5.90 10.53 -7.87
N VAL A 16 -6.75 10.37 -6.85
CA VAL A 16 -6.33 9.76 -5.57
C VAL A 16 -5.86 8.33 -5.80
N GLY A 17 -6.59 7.53 -6.60
CA GLY A 17 -6.16 6.18 -6.98
C GLY A 17 -4.78 6.16 -7.65
N VAL A 18 -4.55 7.07 -8.62
CA VAL A 18 -3.27 7.22 -9.31
C VAL A 18 -2.16 7.62 -8.34
N LEU A 19 -2.41 8.53 -7.39
CA LEU A 19 -1.42 8.94 -6.39
C LEU A 19 -1.07 7.80 -5.44
N LEU A 20 -2.05 6.99 -5.01
CA LEU A 20 -1.81 5.82 -4.15
C LEU A 20 -1.02 4.72 -4.88
N VAL A 21 -1.35 4.45 -6.15
CA VAL A 21 -0.60 3.53 -7.00
C VAL A 21 0.82 4.06 -7.26
N GLY A 22 0.96 5.35 -7.58
CA GLY A 22 2.24 6.01 -7.77
C GLY A 22 3.11 5.92 -6.52
N PHE A 23 2.55 6.21 -5.36
CA PHE A 23 3.20 6.00 -4.06
C PHE A 23 3.67 4.55 -3.88
N ALA A 24 2.81 3.56 -4.11
CA ALA A 24 3.14 2.15 -3.94
C ALA A 24 4.18 1.62 -4.95
N ILE A 25 4.29 2.23 -6.13
CA ILE A 25 5.31 1.88 -7.14
C ILE A 25 6.64 2.57 -6.83
N MET A 26 6.59 3.87 -6.51
CA MET A 26 7.76 4.74 -6.31
C MET A 26 8.32 4.52 -4.91
N ASP A 27 7.64 4.98 -3.86
CA ASP A 27 8.15 4.81 -2.50
C ASP A 27 8.08 3.33 -2.04
N GLY A 28 7.20 2.53 -2.65
CA GLY A 28 7.15 1.10 -2.38
C GLY A 28 8.41 0.35 -2.81
N HIS A 29 9.10 0.73 -3.89
CA HIS A 29 10.39 0.06 -4.17
C HIS A 29 11.45 0.41 -3.13
N ASP A 30 11.47 1.64 -2.61
CA ASP A 30 12.39 2.03 -1.54
C ASP A 30 12.09 1.27 -0.24
N MET A 31 10.81 1.18 0.14
CA MET A 31 10.35 0.41 1.31
C MET A 31 10.66 -1.09 1.16
N GLY A 32 10.46 -1.65 -0.03
CA GLY A 32 10.78 -3.04 -0.32
C GLY A 32 12.29 -3.33 -0.27
N VAL A 33 13.13 -2.40 -0.77
CA VAL A 33 14.58 -2.47 -0.60
C VAL A 33 14.98 -2.42 0.87
N GLY A 34 14.38 -1.50 1.66
CA GLY A 34 14.59 -1.42 3.10
C GLY A 34 14.19 -2.70 3.84
N THR A 35 13.05 -3.29 3.46
CA THR A 35 12.56 -4.58 4.01
C THR A 35 13.52 -5.71 3.71
N LEU A 36 14.11 -5.75 2.51
CA LEU A 36 15.05 -6.79 2.09
C LEU A 36 16.48 -6.58 2.61
N LEU A 37 16.83 -5.38 3.07
CA LEU A 37 18.18 -4.98 3.49
C LEU A 37 18.90 -6.00 4.40
N PRO A 38 18.33 -6.44 5.55
CA PRO A 38 19.03 -7.36 6.44
C PRO A 38 19.20 -8.77 5.85
N PHE A 39 18.36 -9.15 4.88
CA PHE A 39 18.36 -10.50 4.29
C PHE A 39 19.25 -10.60 3.05
N VAL A 40 19.28 -9.52 2.25
CA VAL A 40 20.07 -9.44 1.03
C VAL A 40 21.48 -8.94 1.33
N GLY A 41 21.69 -8.02 2.27
CA GLY A 41 23.03 -7.56 2.68
C GLY A 41 23.56 -8.35 3.88
N ARG A 42 24.55 -9.23 3.66
CA ARG A 42 25.15 -10.07 4.72
C ARG A 42 26.41 -9.47 5.34
N ASN A 43 27.04 -8.52 4.67
CA ASN A 43 28.16 -7.74 5.21
C ASN A 43 27.95 -6.24 4.96
N ASP A 44 28.78 -5.41 5.57
CA ASP A 44 28.58 -3.95 5.53
C ASP A 44 28.73 -3.37 4.11
N LEU A 45 29.63 -3.92 3.29
CA LEU A 45 29.79 -3.50 1.90
C LEU A 45 28.53 -3.81 1.08
N GLU A 46 27.98 -5.01 1.23
CA GLU A 46 26.74 -5.40 0.55
C GLU A 46 25.55 -4.54 0.99
N ARG A 47 25.40 -4.27 2.29
CA ARG A 47 24.33 -3.38 2.80
C ARG A 47 24.47 -1.98 2.25
N ARG A 48 25.69 -1.46 2.16
CA ARG A 48 25.96 -0.16 1.55
C ARG A 48 25.60 -0.13 0.06
N VAL A 49 25.89 -1.20 -0.69
CA VAL A 49 25.46 -1.32 -2.09
C VAL A 49 23.93 -1.28 -2.19
N VAL A 50 23.22 -2.08 -1.39
CA VAL A 50 21.75 -2.09 -1.35
C VAL A 50 21.18 -0.70 -1.08
N ILE A 51 21.67 -0.02 -0.04
CA ILE A 51 21.22 1.32 0.34
C ILE A 51 21.48 2.35 -0.77
N ASN A 52 22.67 2.32 -1.37
CA ASN A 52 23.03 3.26 -2.42
C ASN A 52 22.22 3.06 -3.71
N THR A 53 21.55 1.91 -3.89
CA THR A 53 20.64 1.74 -5.03
C THR A 53 19.40 2.62 -4.97
N VAL A 54 19.02 3.10 -3.78
CA VAL A 54 17.86 3.98 -3.56
C VAL A 54 18.23 5.41 -3.12
N GLY A 55 19.45 5.59 -2.63
CA GLY A 55 19.98 6.87 -2.12
C GLY A 55 19.68 8.12 -2.97
N PRO A 56 19.84 8.09 -4.32
CA PRO A 56 19.64 9.29 -5.13
C PRO A 56 18.19 9.72 -5.37
N HIS A 57 17.19 8.90 -5.04
CA HIS A 57 15.79 9.14 -5.47
C HIS A 57 14.72 8.91 -4.40
N TRP A 58 15.06 8.25 -3.28
CA TRP A 58 14.07 7.95 -2.23
C TRP A 58 13.31 9.18 -1.71
N ASP A 59 13.98 10.33 -1.60
CA ASP A 59 13.39 11.56 -1.07
C ASP A 59 12.28 12.07 -1.99
N GLY A 60 12.54 12.08 -3.30
CA GLY A 60 11.52 12.41 -4.31
C GLY A 60 10.39 11.39 -4.38
N ASN A 61 10.69 10.11 -4.16
CA ASN A 61 9.66 9.07 -4.11
C ASN A 61 8.71 9.25 -2.92
N GLN A 62 9.23 9.64 -1.75
CA GLN A 62 8.42 9.88 -0.56
C GLN A 62 7.43 11.05 -0.74
N VAL A 63 7.70 11.99 -1.65
CA VAL A 63 6.77 13.08 -1.97
C VAL A 63 5.44 12.56 -2.54
N TRP A 64 5.41 11.38 -3.17
CA TRP A 64 4.15 10.76 -3.59
C TRP A 64 3.23 10.44 -2.41
N PHE A 65 3.80 9.99 -1.28
CA PHE A 65 3.04 9.75 -0.05
C PHE A 65 2.44 11.05 0.50
N ILE A 66 3.27 12.09 0.59
CA ILE A 66 2.87 13.41 1.09
C ILE A 66 1.77 14.01 0.19
N THR A 67 1.96 13.92 -1.13
CA THR A 67 1.01 14.44 -2.11
C THR A 67 -0.30 13.65 -2.09
N GLY A 68 -0.25 12.33 -1.94
CA GLY A 68 -1.44 11.50 -1.73
C GLY A 68 -2.24 11.94 -0.50
N GLY A 69 -1.57 12.11 0.65
CA GLY A 69 -2.21 12.64 1.86
C GLY A 69 -2.79 14.04 1.67
N GLY A 70 -2.03 14.95 1.06
CA GLY A 70 -2.47 16.31 0.75
C GLY A 70 -3.64 16.37 -0.23
N ALA A 71 -3.68 15.49 -1.23
CA ALA A 71 -4.78 15.37 -2.17
C ALA A 71 -6.06 14.88 -1.51
N ILE A 72 -5.97 13.88 -0.61
CA ILE A 72 -7.13 13.44 0.19
C ILE A 72 -7.60 14.58 1.10
N PHE A 73 -6.68 15.33 1.73
CA PHE A 73 -7.05 16.50 2.54
C PHE A 73 -7.76 17.58 1.73
N ALA A 74 -7.28 17.88 0.52
CA ALA A 74 -7.84 18.91 -0.34
C ALA A 74 -9.19 18.49 -0.97
N ALA A 75 -9.28 17.26 -1.49
CA ALA A 75 -10.44 16.79 -2.23
C ALA A 75 -11.51 16.19 -1.30
N TRP A 76 -11.10 15.45 -0.27
CA TRP A 76 -11.96 14.70 0.65
C TRP A 76 -11.61 14.97 2.12
N PRO A 77 -11.75 16.22 2.60
CA PRO A 77 -11.30 16.64 3.93
C PRO A 77 -11.94 15.81 5.07
N LEU A 78 -13.20 15.41 4.93
CA LEU A 78 -13.88 14.60 5.92
C LEU A 78 -13.31 13.17 5.99
N VAL A 79 -12.98 12.58 4.83
CA VAL A 79 -12.31 11.27 4.75
C VAL A 79 -10.92 11.36 5.37
N TYR A 80 -10.17 12.40 5.04
CA TYR A 80 -8.85 12.65 5.64
C TYR A 80 -8.94 12.74 7.17
N ALA A 81 -9.78 13.61 7.70
CA ALA A 81 -9.91 13.84 9.13
C ALA A 81 -10.35 12.56 9.86
N THR A 82 -11.35 11.86 9.32
CA THR A 82 -11.89 10.64 9.92
C THR A 82 -10.89 9.49 9.89
N ALA A 83 -10.19 9.29 8.77
CA ALA A 83 -9.21 8.22 8.64
C ALA A 83 -8.00 8.46 9.57
N PHE A 84 -7.40 9.65 9.55
CA PHE A 84 -6.20 9.93 10.36
C PHE A 84 -6.50 10.01 11.86
N SER A 85 -7.70 10.45 12.27
CA SER A 85 -8.11 10.44 13.68
C SER A 85 -8.59 9.07 14.17
N GLY A 86 -9.29 8.29 13.34
CA GLY A 86 -9.72 6.94 13.68
C GLY A 86 -8.56 5.94 13.75
N PHE A 87 -7.63 6.02 12.81
CA PHE A 87 -6.41 5.21 12.79
C PHE A 87 -5.24 5.86 13.55
N TYR A 88 -5.52 6.73 14.53
CA TYR A 88 -4.52 7.59 15.17
C TYR A 88 -3.21 6.87 15.58
N TRP A 89 -3.31 5.83 16.40
CA TRP A 89 -2.15 5.08 16.87
C TRP A 89 -1.43 4.33 15.74
N ALA A 90 -2.18 3.82 14.76
CA ALA A 90 -1.59 3.18 13.59
C ALA A 90 -0.81 4.19 12.73
N MET A 91 -1.35 5.39 12.53
CA MET A 91 -0.67 6.47 11.80
C MET A 91 0.54 7.03 12.55
N LEU A 92 0.50 7.09 13.88
CA LEU A 92 1.69 7.42 14.68
C LEU A 92 2.80 6.37 14.53
N LEU A 93 2.46 5.07 14.51
CA LEU A 93 3.43 4.01 14.28
C LEU A 93 4.06 4.12 12.88
N VAL A 94 3.25 4.42 11.86
CA VAL A 94 3.75 4.70 10.50
C VAL A 94 4.71 5.89 10.52
N LEU A 95 4.32 6.99 11.16
CA LEU A 95 5.14 8.20 11.24
C LEU A 95 6.49 7.93 11.92
N TRP A 96 6.48 7.24 13.06
CA TRP A 96 7.69 6.88 13.79
C TRP A 96 8.59 5.93 12.98
N ALA A 97 8.00 4.97 12.27
CA ALA A 97 8.76 4.11 11.37
C ALA A 97 9.41 4.92 10.24
N LEU A 98 8.68 5.88 9.66
CA LEU A 98 9.18 6.75 8.60
C LEU A 98 10.28 7.70 9.07
N PHE A 99 10.33 8.07 10.36
CA PHE A 99 11.44 8.87 10.89
C PHE A 99 12.80 8.20 10.67
N PHE A 100 12.88 6.88 10.76
CA PHE A 100 14.16 6.18 10.60
C PHE A 100 14.72 6.23 9.17
N ARG A 101 13.90 6.49 8.14
CA ARG A 101 14.35 6.44 6.73
C ARG A 101 15.28 7.60 6.37
N PRO A 102 14.87 8.89 6.44
CA PRO A 102 15.73 10.00 6.04
C PRO A 102 17.07 10.01 6.77
N VAL A 103 17.02 9.94 8.11
CA VAL A 103 18.23 9.96 8.93
C VAL A 103 19.02 8.67 8.83
N GLY A 104 18.37 7.51 8.62
CA GLY A 104 19.06 6.25 8.42
C GLY A 104 19.93 6.25 7.17
N PHE A 105 19.42 6.80 6.06
CA PHE A 105 20.19 6.89 4.83
C PHE A 105 21.41 7.81 4.95
N ASP A 106 21.26 8.98 5.57
CA ASP A 106 22.37 9.93 5.69
C ASP A 106 23.33 9.55 6.84
N TYR A 107 22.83 9.19 8.02
CA TYR A 107 23.65 9.07 9.23
C TYR A 107 24.39 7.74 9.34
N ARG A 108 23.88 6.66 8.73
CA ARG A 108 24.48 5.31 8.83
C ARG A 108 25.97 5.31 8.51
N SER A 109 26.38 6.05 7.48
CA SER A 109 27.77 6.02 6.98
C SER A 109 28.68 7.09 7.60
N LYS A 110 28.17 7.98 8.47
CA LYS A 110 28.96 9.07 9.06
C LYS A 110 29.95 8.60 10.14
N ILE A 111 29.64 7.50 10.84
CA ILE A 111 30.48 6.98 11.93
C ILE A 111 30.97 5.57 11.60
N HIS A 112 32.27 5.34 11.78
CA HIS A 112 32.94 4.05 11.57
C HIS A 112 32.82 3.16 12.82
N ASN A 113 31.58 2.80 13.17
CA ASN A 113 31.28 1.93 14.30
C ASN A 113 30.25 0.86 13.87
N SER A 114 30.51 -0.41 14.20
CA SER A 114 29.65 -1.53 13.78
C SER A 114 28.27 -1.49 14.42
N THR A 115 28.18 -1.17 15.71
CA THR A 115 26.92 -1.02 16.45
C THR A 115 26.10 0.13 15.85
N TRP A 116 26.72 1.27 15.57
CA TRP A 116 26.08 2.42 14.92
C TRP A 116 25.45 2.03 13.59
N ARG A 117 26.22 1.40 12.69
CA ARG A 117 25.72 0.95 11.38
C ARG A 117 24.59 -0.06 11.51
N SER A 118 24.69 -0.99 12.45
CA SER A 118 23.66 -2.01 12.70
C SER A 118 22.36 -1.42 13.24
N VAL A 119 22.41 -0.39 14.08
CA VAL A 119 21.21 0.30 14.58
C VAL A 119 20.47 0.97 13.42
N TRP A 120 21.19 1.67 12.55
CA TRP A 120 20.58 2.29 11.37
C TRP A 120 20.11 1.27 10.33
N ASP A 121 20.80 0.14 10.16
CA ASP A 121 20.33 -0.97 9.32
C ASP A 121 18.96 -1.48 9.79
N TRP A 122 18.77 -1.66 11.11
CA TRP A 122 17.47 -2.03 11.68
C TRP A 122 16.43 -0.91 11.58
N GLY A 123 16.84 0.35 11.76
CA GLY A 123 15.96 1.49 11.54
C GLY A 123 15.42 1.55 10.10
N LEU A 124 16.29 1.34 9.10
CA LEU A 124 15.91 1.28 7.69
C LEU A 124 15.00 0.09 7.39
N PHE A 125 15.25 -1.07 8.02
CA PHE A 125 14.36 -2.22 7.92
C PHE A 125 12.97 -1.91 8.50
N ILE A 126 12.89 -1.35 9.71
CA ILE A 126 11.64 -0.96 10.37
C ILE A 126 10.88 0.06 9.51
N GLY A 127 11.58 1.08 9.01
CA GLY A 127 11.00 2.10 8.15
C GLY A 127 10.57 1.59 6.78
N GLY A 128 11.14 0.49 6.29
CA GLY A 128 10.70 -0.18 5.07
C GLY A 128 9.55 -1.17 5.29
N PHE A 129 9.53 -1.87 6.43
CA PHE A 129 8.60 -2.97 6.67
C PHE A 129 7.29 -2.55 7.36
N VAL A 130 7.37 -1.68 8.37
CA VAL A 130 6.21 -1.32 9.20
C VAL A 130 5.15 -0.56 8.40
N PRO A 131 5.48 0.49 7.60
CA PRO A 131 4.45 1.24 6.88
C PRO A 131 3.60 0.39 5.94
N PRO A 132 4.16 -0.46 5.05
CA PRO A 132 3.36 -1.34 4.19
C PRO A 132 2.39 -2.25 4.95
N VAL A 133 2.85 -2.84 6.08
CA VAL A 133 2.00 -3.71 6.90
C VAL A 133 0.81 -2.91 7.46
N ILE A 134 1.08 -1.74 8.07
CA ILE A 134 0.04 -0.93 8.68
C ILE A 134 -0.94 -0.38 7.62
N PHE A 135 -0.46 0.03 6.44
CA PHE A 135 -1.34 0.45 5.36
C PHE A 135 -2.27 -0.68 4.91
N GLY A 136 -1.74 -1.91 4.75
CA GLY A 136 -2.57 -3.06 4.42
C GLY A 136 -3.60 -3.38 5.51
N VAL A 137 -3.21 -3.33 6.78
CA VAL A 137 -4.12 -3.49 7.92
C VAL A 137 -5.22 -2.42 7.91
N ALA A 138 -4.88 -1.16 7.63
CA ALA A 138 -5.86 -0.08 7.51
C ALA A 138 -6.88 -0.36 6.39
N PHE A 139 -6.41 -0.74 5.19
CA PHE A 139 -7.29 -1.11 4.07
C PHE A 139 -8.17 -2.33 4.39
N GLY A 140 -7.65 -3.34 5.09
CA GLY A 140 -8.46 -4.47 5.53
C GLY A 140 -9.57 -4.08 6.50
N ASN A 141 -9.30 -3.15 7.42
CA ASN A 141 -10.34 -2.59 8.29
C ASN A 141 -11.35 -1.72 7.52
N LEU A 142 -10.92 -0.99 6.49
CA LEU A 142 -11.85 -0.23 5.63
C LEU A 142 -12.85 -1.16 4.92
N LEU A 143 -12.40 -2.32 4.45
CA LEU A 143 -13.25 -3.34 3.81
C LEU A 143 -14.23 -4.02 4.80
N GLN A 144 -13.87 -4.11 6.08
CA GLN A 144 -14.76 -4.65 7.11
C GLN A 144 -15.72 -3.60 7.68
N GLY A 145 -15.36 -2.32 7.55
CA GLY A 145 -16.00 -1.22 8.25
C GLY A 145 -15.29 -0.88 9.56
N VAL A 146 -15.28 0.41 9.87
CA VAL A 146 -14.54 0.98 11.00
C VAL A 146 -15.53 1.62 11.98
N PRO A 147 -15.41 1.40 13.30
CA PRO A 147 -16.36 1.91 14.29
C PRO A 147 -16.17 3.41 14.56
N PHE A 148 -16.72 4.24 13.69
CA PHE A 148 -16.85 5.68 13.89
C PHE A 148 -18.28 6.13 13.63
N GLN A 149 -18.63 7.30 14.14
CA GLN A 149 -19.90 7.95 13.90
C GLN A 149 -19.72 9.45 13.74
N PHE A 150 -20.61 10.08 12.97
CA PHE A 150 -20.73 11.53 12.89
C PHE A 150 -21.86 12.01 13.79
N ASP A 151 -21.65 13.14 14.47
CA ASP A 151 -22.74 13.88 15.10
C ASP A 151 -23.47 14.78 14.09
N ALA A 152 -24.45 15.55 14.56
CA ALA A 152 -25.23 16.47 13.72
C ALA A 152 -24.39 17.61 13.09
N TYR A 153 -23.16 17.84 13.57
CA TYR A 153 -22.23 18.85 13.07
C TYR A 153 -21.10 18.23 12.23
N LEU A 154 -21.23 16.97 11.82
CA LEU A 154 -20.22 16.21 11.07
C LEU A 154 -18.89 16.02 11.82
N VAL A 155 -18.91 16.09 13.15
CA VAL A 155 -17.73 15.76 13.97
C VAL A 155 -17.63 14.24 14.08
N SER A 156 -16.52 13.68 13.58
CA SER A 156 -16.24 12.25 13.68
C SER A 156 -15.81 11.87 15.10
N THR A 157 -16.46 10.86 15.66
CA THR A 157 -16.03 10.19 16.90
C THR A 157 -15.72 8.73 16.60
N TYR A 158 -14.48 8.31 16.88
CA TYR A 158 -14.06 6.92 16.78
C TYR A 158 -14.24 6.22 18.13
N THR A 159 -14.87 5.05 18.13
CA THR A 159 -15.19 4.29 19.37
C THR A 159 -14.41 2.98 19.49
N GLY A 160 -13.59 2.65 18.48
CA GLY A 160 -12.74 1.47 18.52
C GLY A 160 -11.44 1.67 19.30
N SER A 161 -10.62 0.62 19.31
CA SER A 161 -9.27 0.64 19.87
C SER A 161 -8.23 0.16 18.86
N PHE A 162 -6.98 0.55 19.07
CA PHE A 162 -5.86 0.14 18.21
C PHE A 162 -5.77 -1.39 18.03
N TRP A 163 -5.99 -2.16 19.11
CA TRP A 163 -5.88 -3.61 19.07
C TRP A 163 -6.98 -4.27 18.24
N GLN A 164 -8.16 -3.65 18.12
CA GLN A 164 -9.23 -4.14 17.26
C GLN A 164 -8.89 -4.04 15.77
N LEU A 165 -7.98 -3.12 15.41
CA LEU A 165 -7.48 -3.00 14.04
C LEU A 165 -6.65 -4.23 13.64
N LEU A 166 -6.02 -4.90 14.59
CA LEU A 166 -5.17 -6.08 14.35
C LEU A 166 -6.00 -7.37 14.28
N ASN A 167 -7.13 -7.33 13.57
CA ASN A 167 -7.97 -8.49 13.37
C ASN A 167 -7.42 -9.41 12.26
N PRO A 168 -7.80 -10.70 12.22
CA PRO A 168 -7.20 -11.68 11.30
C PRO A 168 -7.27 -11.31 9.80
N PHE A 169 -8.41 -10.79 9.35
CA PHE A 169 -8.57 -10.38 7.95
C PHE A 169 -7.71 -9.17 7.63
N ALA A 170 -7.70 -8.15 8.50
CA ALA A 170 -6.85 -6.99 8.32
C ALA A 170 -5.35 -7.34 8.32
N LEU A 171 -4.92 -8.27 9.17
CA LEU A 171 -3.54 -8.78 9.16
C LEU A 171 -3.20 -9.50 7.86
N LEU A 172 -4.12 -10.28 7.29
CA LEU A 172 -3.94 -10.90 5.98
C LEU A 172 -3.74 -9.85 4.88
N VAL A 173 -4.53 -8.77 4.87
CA VAL A 173 -4.35 -7.65 3.93
C VAL A 173 -3.02 -6.91 4.19
N GLY A 174 -2.59 -6.81 5.45
CA GLY A 174 -1.24 -6.37 5.84
C GLY A 174 -0.13 -7.20 5.19
N VAL A 175 -0.29 -8.53 5.19
CA VAL A 175 0.64 -9.46 4.52
C VAL A 175 0.62 -9.26 3.00
N VAL A 176 -0.56 -9.09 2.39
CA VAL A 176 -0.67 -8.76 0.95
C VAL A 176 0.14 -7.51 0.62
N SER A 177 -0.09 -6.43 1.36
CA SER A 177 0.60 -5.15 1.16
C SER A 177 2.12 -5.28 1.34
N SER A 178 2.57 -5.89 2.45
CA SER A 178 4.00 -6.08 2.72
C SER A 178 4.69 -6.94 1.65
N ALA A 179 4.06 -8.04 1.22
CA ALA A 179 4.59 -8.91 0.18
C ALA A 179 4.60 -8.24 -1.20
N MET A 180 3.56 -7.47 -1.53
CA MET A 180 3.49 -6.68 -2.76
C MET A 180 4.63 -5.65 -2.84
N ILE A 181 4.84 -4.89 -1.76
CA ILE A 181 5.90 -3.89 -1.67
C ILE A 181 7.30 -4.54 -1.68
N THR A 182 7.45 -5.69 -1.03
CA THR A 182 8.69 -6.47 -1.04
C THR A 182 9.01 -7.02 -2.44
N LEU A 183 8.00 -7.48 -3.19
CA LEU A 183 8.15 -7.87 -4.60
C LEU A 183 8.63 -6.67 -5.43
N GLN A 184 7.98 -5.51 -5.29
CA GLN A 184 8.33 -4.31 -6.04
C GLN A 184 9.78 -3.85 -5.78
N GLY A 185 10.18 -3.75 -4.50
CA GLY A 185 11.55 -3.37 -4.13
C GLY A 185 12.59 -4.44 -4.47
N GLY A 186 12.23 -5.72 -4.36
CA GLY A 186 13.12 -6.82 -4.75
C GLY A 186 13.36 -6.88 -6.27
N SER A 187 12.34 -6.62 -7.08
CA SER A 187 12.48 -6.49 -8.54
C SER A 187 13.39 -5.32 -8.92
N TYR A 188 13.20 -4.16 -8.28
CA TYR A 188 14.07 -3.00 -8.46
C TYR A 188 15.53 -3.31 -8.06
N LEU A 189 15.73 -3.90 -6.88
CA LEU A 189 17.06 -4.26 -6.38
C LEU A 189 17.76 -5.25 -7.30
N ALA A 190 17.04 -6.26 -7.82
CA ALA A 190 17.57 -7.19 -8.79
C ALA A 190 17.99 -6.51 -10.10
N HIS A 191 17.28 -5.48 -10.54
CA HIS A 191 17.64 -4.70 -11.72
C HIS A 191 18.90 -3.85 -11.52
N ARG A 192 19.12 -3.35 -10.30
CA ARG A 192 20.20 -2.41 -9.97
C ARG A 192 21.46 -3.06 -9.41
N THR A 193 21.46 -4.37 -9.24
CA THR A 193 22.57 -5.11 -8.62
C THR A 193 22.94 -6.34 -9.43
N GLU A 194 24.14 -6.87 -9.18
CA GLU A 194 24.68 -8.06 -9.84
C GLU A 194 25.17 -9.10 -8.83
N GLY A 195 25.56 -10.28 -9.33
CA GLY A 195 26.20 -11.33 -8.55
C GLY A 195 25.36 -11.82 -7.37
N VAL A 196 25.99 -11.90 -6.19
CA VAL A 196 25.40 -12.48 -4.98
C VAL A 196 24.27 -11.65 -4.38
N ILE A 197 24.28 -10.33 -4.58
CA ILE A 197 23.21 -9.43 -4.11
C ILE A 197 21.98 -9.63 -4.99
N GLN A 198 22.16 -9.60 -6.31
CA GLN A 198 21.09 -9.85 -7.28
C GLN A 198 20.41 -11.20 -7.05
N ALA A 199 21.18 -12.28 -6.87
CA ALA A 199 20.64 -13.62 -6.66
C ALA A 199 19.75 -13.69 -5.40
N ARG A 200 20.15 -13.00 -4.32
CA ARG A 200 19.34 -12.92 -3.08
C ARG A 200 18.12 -12.02 -3.25
N ALA A 201 18.25 -10.90 -3.96
CA ALA A 201 17.13 -10.02 -4.29
C ALA A 201 16.06 -10.77 -5.10
N ILE A 202 16.46 -11.51 -6.14
CA ILE A 202 15.57 -12.37 -6.94
C ILE A 202 14.88 -13.40 -6.04
N LYS A 203 15.62 -14.10 -5.17
CA LYS A 203 15.03 -15.09 -4.26
C LYS A 203 14.00 -14.46 -3.32
N GLY A 204 14.30 -13.29 -2.74
CA GLY A 204 13.39 -12.56 -1.87
C GLY A 204 12.14 -12.09 -2.60
N ALA A 205 12.30 -11.51 -3.79
CA ALA A 205 11.21 -11.03 -4.64
C ALA A 205 10.28 -12.16 -5.11
N VAL A 206 10.83 -13.28 -5.57
CA VAL A 206 10.04 -14.46 -5.97
C VAL A 206 9.27 -15.04 -4.79
N GLY A 207 9.91 -15.14 -3.61
CA GLY A 207 9.22 -15.56 -2.39
C GLY A 207 8.08 -14.61 -2.02
N ALA A 208 8.31 -13.29 -2.12
CA ALA A 208 7.30 -12.27 -1.88
C ALA A 208 6.15 -12.34 -2.89
N ALA A 209 6.42 -12.61 -4.18
CA ALA A 209 5.37 -12.82 -5.18
C ALA A 209 4.46 -13.99 -4.84
N VAL A 210 5.03 -15.13 -4.41
CA VAL A 210 4.25 -16.31 -4.00
C VAL A 210 3.38 -15.97 -2.79
N VAL A 211 3.96 -15.35 -1.75
CA VAL A 211 3.20 -14.96 -0.55
C VAL A 211 2.09 -13.98 -0.91
N MET A 212 2.39 -12.98 -1.73
CA MET A 212 1.43 -11.98 -2.19
C MET A 212 0.27 -12.63 -2.95
N VAL A 213 0.53 -13.51 -3.93
CA VAL A 213 -0.53 -14.19 -4.70
C VAL A 213 -1.41 -15.05 -3.79
N LEU A 214 -0.81 -15.86 -2.92
CA LEU A 214 -1.57 -16.72 -2.01
C LEU A 214 -2.41 -15.90 -1.04
N ALA A 215 -1.82 -14.87 -0.42
CA ALA A 215 -2.52 -14.01 0.53
C ALA A 215 -3.62 -13.18 -0.17
N PHE A 216 -3.39 -12.69 -1.38
CA PHE A 216 -4.34 -11.88 -2.13
C PHE A 216 -5.55 -12.71 -2.58
N VAL A 217 -5.31 -13.92 -3.10
CA VAL A 217 -6.40 -14.86 -3.45
C VAL A 217 -7.18 -15.26 -2.18
N ALA A 218 -6.48 -15.59 -1.08
CA ALA A 218 -7.13 -15.92 0.18
C ALA A 218 -7.97 -14.74 0.72
N ALA A 219 -7.46 -13.52 0.64
CA ALA A 219 -8.19 -12.32 1.06
C ALA A 219 -9.41 -12.06 0.17
N GLY A 220 -9.29 -12.24 -1.15
CA GLY A 220 -10.42 -12.10 -2.08
C GLY A 220 -11.53 -13.15 -1.84
N VAL A 221 -11.16 -14.40 -1.56
CA VAL A 221 -12.12 -15.46 -1.20
C VAL A 221 -12.77 -15.16 0.15
N TRP A 222 -12.00 -14.72 1.15
CA TRP A 222 -12.54 -14.37 2.47
C TRP A 222 -13.44 -13.13 2.40
N LEU A 223 -13.10 -12.13 1.58
CA LEU A 223 -13.90 -10.92 1.42
C LEU A 223 -15.34 -11.23 0.97
N GLN A 224 -15.56 -12.29 0.21
CA GLN A 224 -16.91 -12.70 -0.22
C GLN A 224 -17.82 -13.09 0.95
N SER A 225 -17.26 -13.51 2.08
CA SER A 225 -18.02 -13.82 3.30
C SER A 225 -18.16 -12.63 4.25
N ILE A 226 -17.60 -11.47 3.91
CA ILE A 226 -17.71 -10.25 4.71
C ILE A 226 -18.83 -9.40 4.10
N ASP A 227 -19.82 -9.05 4.92
CA ASP A 227 -20.88 -8.13 4.49
C ASP A 227 -20.29 -6.79 4.08
N GLY A 228 -20.56 -6.38 2.84
CA GLY A 228 -20.19 -5.06 2.35
C GLY A 228 -21.25 -4.01 2.65
N TYR A 229 -21.05 -2.81 2.13
CA TYR A 229 -21.91 -1.66 2.39
C TYR A 229 -22.58 -1.19 1.09
N ARG A 230 -23.92 -1.15 1.06
CA ARG A 230 -24.70 -0.67 -0.09
C ARG A 230 -25.52 0.55 0.29
N ILE A 231 -25.43 1.59 -0.53
CA ILE A 231 -26.28 2.78 -0.41
C ILE A 231 -27.67 2.45 -0.93
N THR A 232 -28.71 2.71 -0.13
CA THR A 232 -30.12 2.44 -0.47
C THR A 232 -30.94 3.69 -0.75
N SER A 233 -30.50 4.85 -0.28
CA SER A 233 -31.11 6.14 -0.62
C SER A 233 -30.87 6.49 -2.09
N VAL A 234 -31.76 7.27 -2.68
CA VAL A 234 -31.54 7.87 -4.01
C VAL A 234 -30.31 8.78 -3.93
N ILE A 235 -29.41 8.67 -4.91
CA ILE A 235 -28.21 9.51 -5.00
C ILE A 235 -28.31 10.41 -6.21
N ASN A 236 -28.26 11.72 -5.98
CA ASN A 236 -28.02 12.70 -7.04
C ASN A 236 -26.51 13.04 -7.06
N PRO A 237 -25.77 12.68 -8.12
CA PRO A 237 -24.33 12.94 -8.22
C PRO A 237 -23.95 14.43 -8.15
N SER A 238 -24.91 15.33 -8.45
CA SER A 238 -24.71 16.78 -8.44
C SER A 238 -24.92 17.43 -7.06
N ASP A 239 -25.41 16.70 -6.06
CA ASP A 239 -25.62 17.25 -4.72
C ASP A 239 -24.30 17.46 -3.98
N LEU A 240 -24.30 18.35 -2.99
CA LEU A 240 -23.16 18.56 -2.10
C LEU A 240 -22.82 17.28 -1.31
N PRO A 241 -21.55 17.06 -0.93
CA PRO A 241 -21.15 15.86 -0.20
C PRO A 241 -21.68 15.93 1.24
N ASP A 242 -22.73 15.15 1.51
CA ASP A 242 -23.29 14.98 2.86
C ASP A 242 -23.41 13.47 3.19
N PRO A 243 -22.60 12.95 4.13
CA PRO A 243 -22.72 11.56 4.58
C PRO A 243 -24.02 11.25 5.33
N LEU A 244 -24.60 12.22 6.05
CA LEU A 244 -25.80 12.02 6.87
C LEU A 244 -27.08 11.98 6.04
N ALA A 245 -27.03 12.53 4.81
CA ALA A 245 -28.14 12.47 3.85
C ALA A 245 -28.34 11.08 3.21
N LYS A 246 -27.47 10.10 3.50
CA LYS A 246 -27.50 8.77 2.87
C LYS A 246 -27.98 7.70 3.83
N THR A 247 -28.73 6.73 3.29
CA THR A 247 -29.02 5.49 4.00
C THR A 247 -28.17 4.36 3.43
N VAL A 248 -27.52 3.61 4.32
CA VAL A 248 -26.59 2.53 3.96
C VAL A 248 -26.97 1.29 4.75
N VAL A 249 -26.97 0.14 4.08
CA VAL A 249 -27.20 -1.17 4.71
C VAL A 249 -25.96 -2.04 4.56
N ARG A 250 -25.77 -2.96 5.52
CA ARG A 250 -24.81 -4.04 5.39
C ARG A 250 -25.46 -5.21 4.67
N GLU A 251 -24.80 -5.72 3.64
CA GLU A 251 -25.36 -6.75 2.77
C GLU A 251 -24.28 -7.75 2.33
N ALA A 252 -24.63 -9.03 2.42
CA ALA A 252 -23.78 -10.12 1.96
C ALA A 252 -23.52 -10.01 0.44
N GLY A 253 -22.25 -10.13 0.04
CA GLY A 253 -21.85 -10.07 -1.36
C GLY A 253 -21.81 -8.66 -1.97
N ALA A 254 -22.08 -7.60 -1.21
CA ALA A 254 -22.06 -6.23 -1.73
C ALA A 254 -20.70 -5.84 -2.34
N TRP A 255 -19.58 -6.32 -1.79
CA TRP A 255 -18.23 -6.12 -2.35
C TRP A 255 -18.04 -6.75 -3.75
N MET A 256 -18.90 -7.69 -4.15
CA MET A 256 -18.85 -8.35 -5.46
C MET A 256 -19.83 -7.74 -6.47
N ALA A 257 -20.68 -6.80 -6.04
CA ALA A 257 -21.76 -6.26 -6.86
C ALA A 257 -21.23 -5.55 -8.13
N ASN A 258 -20.17 -4.75 -7.97
CA ASN A 258 -19.56 -4.02 -9.09
C ASN A 258 -19.01 -4.97 -10.16
N TYR A 259 -18.39 -6.08 -9.76
CA TYR A 259 -17.88 -7.10 -10.67
C TYR A 259 -18.98 -7.86 -11.41
N GLY A 260 -20.15 -8.02 -10.80
CA GLY A 260 -21.33 -8.60 -11.46
C GLY A 260 -21.96 -7.63 -12.48
N GLN A 261 -21.97 -6.34 -12.17
CA GLN A 261 -22.54 -5.31 -13.06
C GLN A 261 -21.59 -4.92 -14.21
N GLN A 262 -20.29 -4.89 -13.94
CA GLN A 262 -19.25 -4.52 -14.90
C GLN A 262 -18.16 -5.61 -14.93
N PRO A 263 -18.36 -6.68 -15.72
CA PRO A 263 -17.44 -7.83 -15.74
C PRO A 263 -15.99 -7.50 -16.10
N LEU A 264 -15.74 -6.40 -16.82
CA LEU A 264 -14.39 -5.93 -17.12
C LEU A 264 -13.58 -5.61 -15.85
N MET A 265 -14.22 -5.34 -14.71
CA MET A 265 -13.53 -5.09 -13.44
C MET A 265 -12.74 -6.31 -12.95
N TRP A 266 -13.08 -7.53 -13.38
CA TRP A 266 -12.28 -8.73 -13.11
C TRP A 266 -10.86 -8.67 -13.69
N ALA A 267 -10.59 -7.78 -14.64
CA ALA A 267 -9.24 -7.53 -15.13
C ALA A 267 -8.31 -7.03 -14.02
N LEU A 268 -8.81 -6.31 -13.00
CA LEU A 268 -7.99 -5.77 -11.91
C LEU A 268 -7.39 -6.87 -11.00
N PRO A 269 -8.18 -7.78 -10.41
CA PRO A 269 -7.61 -8.87 -9.61
C PRO A 269 -6.80 -9.84 -10.47
N ALA A 270 -7.21 -10.07 -11.73
CA ALA A 270 -6.42 -10.86 -12.68
C ALA A 270 -5.04 -10.22 -12.94
N LEU A 271 -4.99 -8.89 -13.13
CA LEU A 271 -3.74 -8.15 -13.30
C LEU A 271 -2.85 -8.23 -12.05
N GLY A 272 -3.45 -8.19 -10.86
CA GLY A 272 -2.73 -8.37 -9.59
C GLY A 272 -2.00 -9.71 -9.53
N VAL A 273 -2.72 -10.80 -9.82
CA VAL A 273 -2.16 -12.17 -9.79
C VAL A 273 -1.20 -12.43 -10.94
N LEU A 274 -1.62 -12.17 -12.17
CA LEU A 274 -0.81 -12.44 -13.37
C LEU A 274 0.43 -11.54 -13.42
N GLY A 275 0.32 -10.29 -12.98
CA GLY A 275 1.47 -9.38 -12.87
C GLY A 275 2.53 -9.91 -11.91
N ALA A 276 2.11 -10.40 -10.73
CA ALA A 276 3.02 -10.96 -9.74
C ALA A 276 3.69 -12.26 -10.19
N LEU A 277 2.92 -13.18 -10.78
CA LEU A 277 3.45 -14.44 -11.33
C LEU A 277 4.40 -14.18 -12.50
N SER A 278 4.06 -13.23 -13.39
CA SER A 278 4.93 -12.83 -14.51
C SER A 278 6.21 -12.19 -13.99
N ALA A 279 6.13 -11.32 -12.99
CA ALA A 279 7.32 -10.72 -12.36
C ALA A 279 8.23 -11.80 -11.78
N ALA A 280 7.68 -12.78 -11.04
CA ALA A 280 8.44 -13.89 -10.49
C ALA A 280 9.15 -14.71 -11.58
N LEU A 281 8.44 -15.07 -12.65
CA LEU A 281 9.01 -15.80 -13.78
C LEU A 281 10.13 -15.01 -14.46
N LEU A 282 9.89 -13.73 -14.75
CA LEU A 282 10.87 -12.85 -15.41
C LEU A 282 12.12 -12.63 -14.54
N LEU A 283 11.97 -12.56 -13.21
CA LEU A 283 13.11 -12.51 -12.28
C LEU A 283 13.93 -13.80 -12.32
N MET A 284 13.27 -14.97 -12.36
CA MET A 284 13.96 -16.26 -12.49
C MET A 284 14.72 -16.36 -13.83
N LEU A 285 14.17 -15.77 -14.89
CA LEU A 285 14.82 -15.62 -16.21
C LEU A 285 15.83 -14.47 -16.26
N ARG A 286 16.04 -13.74 -15.16
CA ARG A 286 16.92 -12.57 -15.04
C ARG A 286 16.58 -11.40 -15.98
N GLN A 287 15.34 -11.34 -16.47
CA GLN A 287 14.83 -10.18 -17.21
C GLN A 287 14.30 -9.13 -16.21
N THR A 288 15.22 -8.46 -15.52
CA THR A 288 14.91 -7.69 -14.30
C THR A 288 14.11 -6.41 -14.57
N LEU A 289 14.31 -5.74 -15.70
CA LEU A 289 13.54 -4.53 -16.04
C LEU A 289 12.07 -4.84 -16.32
N THR A 290 11.81 -5.85 -17.16
CA THR A 290 10.44 -6.29 -17.47
C THR A 290 9.77 -6.88 -16.24
N ALA A 291 10.52 -7.55 -15.36
CA ALA A 291 10.01 -7.96 -14.07
C ALA A 291 9.53 -6.80 -13.19
N PHE A 292 10.27 -5.68 -13.15
CA PHE A 292 9.87 -4.48 -12.41
C PHE A 292 8.59 -3.84 -12.98
N VAL A 293 8.44 -3.83 -14.31
CA VAL A 293 7.19 -3.38 -14.95
C VAL A 293 6.04 -4.33 -14.59
N ALA A 294 6.25 -5.63 -14.64
CA ALA A 294 5.24 -6.62 -14.27
C ALA A 294 4.83 -6.53 -12.79
N SER A 295 5.77 -6.30 -11.86
CA SER A 295 5.44 -6.06 -10.45
C SER A 295 4.69 -4.75 -10.25
N SER A 296 4.99 -3.71 -11.02
CA SER A 296 4.24 -2.45 -10.99
C SER A 296 2.79 -2.64 -11.46
N LEU A 297 2.56 -3.48 -12.48
CA LEU A 297 1.21 -3.89 -12.89
C LEU A 297 0.50 -4.69 -11.80
N ALA A 298 1.21 -5.54 -11.05
CA ALA A 298 0.65 -6.24 -9.91
C ALA A 298 0.15 -5.26 -8.82
N VAL A 299 0.93 -4.20 -8.53
CA VAL A 299 0.54 -3.11 -7.62
C VAL A 299 -0.74 -2.42 -8.10
N VAL A 300 -0.81 -2.06 -9.39
CA VAL A 300 -2.02 -1.48 -10.02
C VAL A 300 -3.22 -2.40 -9.83
N GLY A 301 -3.05 -3.69 -10.10
CA GLY A 301 -4.10 -4.69 -9.97
C GLY A 301 -4.63 -4.81 -8.54
N VAL A 302 -3.75 -4.92 -7.54
CA VAL A 302 -4.15 -5.05 -6.13
C VAL A 302 -4.88 -3.81 -5.62
N ILE A 303 -4.28 -2.62 -5.78
CA ILE A 303 -4.86 -1.36 -5.28
C ILE A 303 -6.14 -1.04 -6.06
N GLY A 304 -6.14 -1.25 -7.38
CA GLY A 304 -7.32 -1.09 -8.23
C GLY A 304 -8.46 -2.01 -7.82
N THR A 305 -8.18 -3.27 -7.47
CA THR A 305 -9.19 -4.22 -6.97
C THR A 305 -9.86 -3.70 -5.71
N ALA A 306 -9.08 -3.18 -4.74
CA ALA A 306 -9.65 -2.60 -3.52
C ALA A 306 -10.53 -1.37 -3.80
N GLY A 307 -10.14 -0.53 -4.77
CA GLY A 307 -10.92 0.65 -5.16
C GLY A 307 -12.18 0.33 -5.97
N ALA A 308 -12.16 -0.74 -6.78
CA ALA A 308 -13.29 -1.16 -7.60
C ALA A 308 -14.34 -2.00 -6.84
N SER A 309 -13.96 -2.56 -5.68
CA SER A 309 -14.84 -3.37 -4.84
C SER A 309 -15.89 -2.52 -4.14
#